data_AF-A0A2X3K2W4-F1
#
_entry.id   AF-A0A2X3K2W4-F1
#
_cell.length_a   1.000
_cell.length_b   1.000
_cell.length_c   1.000
_cell.angle_alpha   90.00
_cell.angle_beta   90.00
_cell.angle_gamma   90.00
#
_symmetry.space_group_name_H-M   'P 1'
#
loop_
_entity.id
_entity.type
_entity.pdbx_description
1 polymer ?
#
loop_
_entity_poly.entity_id
_entity_poly.type
_entity_poly.pdbx_seq_one_letter_code
_entity_poly.pdbx_strand_id
1 'polypeptide(L)'
;MDVPVSLHLDHGKTLEDVKQAVRAGFTSVMIDGAAFSFEENIAFTQEAVDFCKSYGVPVEAELGRFSAKKMIMSAKPIAKRNRKR
;
A
#
# COMPACT_ATOMS: atom_id res chain seq x y z
N MET A 1 20.37 -28.13 -11.19
CA MET A 1 20.36 -26.84 -10.45
C MET A 1 18.93 -26.36 -10.52
N ASP A 2 18.17 -26.61 -9.46
CA ASP A 2 16.81 -26.11 -9.33
C ASP A 2 16.90 -24.83 -8.50
N VAL A 3 16.40 -23.72 -9.03
CA VAL A 3 16.48 -22.40 -8.39
C VAL A 3 15.05 -22.01 -8.01
N PRO A 4 14.76 -21.61 -6.76
CA PRO A 4 13.41 -21.21 -6.39
C PRO A 4 13.00 -19.96 -7.19
N VAL A 5 11.90 -20.08 -7.93
CA VAL A 5 11.31 -18.97 -8.71
C VAL A 5 9.98 -18.59 -8.07
N SER A 6 9.68 -17.30 -8.07
CA SER A 6 8.39 -16.76 -7.65
C SER A 6 7.85 -15.82 -8.71
N LEU A 7 6.53 -15.85 -8.91
CA LEU A 7 5.82 -14.95 -9.80
C LEU A 7 5.05 -13.95 -8.95
N HIS A 8 5.46 -12.68 -9.03
CA HIS A 8 4.94 -11.59 -8.22
C HIS A 8 4.13 -10.62 -9.09
N LEU A 9 2.90 -10.31 -8.68
CA LEU A 9 2.10 -9.25 -9.29
C LEU A 9 2.53 -7.92 -8.67
N ASP A 10 3.16 -7.07 -9.47
CA ASP A 10 3.58 -5.73 -9.08
C ASP A 10 2.45 -4.71 -9.25
N HIS A 11 2.21 -3.87 -8.25
CA HIS A 11 1.20 -2.80 -8.24
C HIS A 11 -0.22 -3.18 -8.73
N GLY A 12 -0.85 -4.18 -8.11
CA GLY A 12 -2.26 -4.48 -8.34
C GLY A 12 -3.17 -3.33 -7.90
N LYS A 13 -3.87 -2.68 -8.84
CA LYS A 13 -4.70 -1.49 -8.57
C LYS A 13 -6.10 -1.85 -8.11
N THR A 14 -6.55 -3.06 -8.42
CA THR A 14 -7.88 -3.54 -8.08
C THR A 14 -7.82 -4.92 -7.42
N LEU A 15 -8.82 -5.22 -6.58
CA LEU A 15 -8.99 -6.58 -6.04
C LEU A 15 -9.20 -7.62 -7.13
N GLU A 16 -9.74 -7.24 -8.28
CA GLU A 16 -9.93 -8.16 -9.40
C GLU A 16 -8.59 -8.56 -10.02
N ASP A 17 -7.64 -7.62 -10.15
CA ASP A 17 -6.28 -7.94 -10.62
C ASP A 17 -5.61 -8.97 -9.71
N VAL A 18 -5.75 -8.79 -8.38
CA VAL A 18 -5.24 -9.74 -7.38
C VAL A 18 -5.92 -11.10 -7.53
N LYS A 19 -7.25 -11.13 -7.65
CA LYS A 19 -8.01 -12.38 -7.84
C LYS A 19 -7.60 -13.10 -9.11
N GLN A 20 -7.40 -12.38 -10.20
CA GLN A 20 -6.96 -12.95 -11.48
C GLN A 20 -5.54 -13.49 -11.39
N ALA A 21 -4.60 -12.75 -10.77
CA ALA A 21 -3.23 -13.20 -10.59
C ALA A 21 -3.14 -14.47 -9.74
N VAL A 22 -3.85 -14.50 -8.60
CA VAL A 22 -3.92 -15.69 -7.74
C VAL A 22 -4.51 -16.89 -8.48
N ARG A 23 -5.60 -16.69 -9.25
CA ARG A 23 -6.18 -17.75 -10.08
C ARG A 23 -5.28 -18.20 -11.22
N ALA A 24 -4.42 -17.32 -11.73
CA ALA A 24 -3.43 -17.64 -12.76
C ALA A 24 -2.20 -18.40 -12.21
N GLY A 25 -2.09 -18.57 -10.89
CA GLY A 25 -1.00 -19.30 -10.25
C GLY A 25 0.17 -18.42 -9.80
N PHE A 26 -0.05 -17.12 -9.61
CA PHE A 26 0.96 -16.24 -9.01
C PHE A 26 1.25 -16.68 -7.57
N THR A 27 2.52 -16.61 -7.20
CA THR A 27 3.00 -17.05 -5.87
C THR A 27 3.18 -15.89 -4.91
N SER A 28 2.97 -14.65 -5.35
CA SER A 28 2.99 -13.44 -4.52
C SER A 28 2.24 -12.31 -5.25
N VAL A 29 1.61 -11.40 -4.50
CA VAL A 29 0.86 -10.27 -5.07
C VAL A 29 1.08 -9.00 -4.25
N MET A 30 1.11 -7.85 -4.91
CA MET A 30 1.11 -6.53 -4.29
C MET A 30 -0.19 -5.80 -4.60
N ILE A 31 -0.78 -5.16 -3.59
CA ILE A 31 -1.95 -4.29 -3.74
C ILE A 31 -1.60 -2.83 -3.43
N ASP A 32 -1.93 -1.95 -4.37
CA ASP A 32 -1.67 -0.51 -4.28
C ASP A 32 -2.97 0.25 -4.01
N GLY A 33 -3.13 0.68 -2.76
CA GLY A 33 -4.23 1.52 -2.31
C GLY A 33 -3.88 3.01 -2.23
N ALA A 34 -2.85 3.51 -2.93
CA ALA A 34 -2.40 4.90 -2.83
C ALA A 34 -3.44 5.95 -3.25
N ALA A 35 -4.53 5.53 -3.91
CA ALA A 35 -5.67 6.38 -4.24
C ALA A 35 -6.67 6.56 -3.07
N PHE A 36 -6.66 5.65 -2.09
CA PHE A 36 -7.60 5.62 -0.97
C PHE A 36 -7.08 6.41 0.24
N SER A 37 -7.98 6.79 1.14
CA SER A 37 -7.58 7.26 2.47
C SER A 37 -6.91 6.13 3.26
N PHE A 38 -6.20 6.45 4.34
CA PHE A 38 -5.48 5.45 5.14
C PHE A 38 -6.40 4.33 5.66
N GLU A 39 -7.59 4.67 6.16
CA GLU A 39 -8.55 3.70 6.69
C GLU A 39 -9.16 2.84 5.57
N GLU A 40 -9.46 3.45 4.42
CA GLU A 40 -9.96 2.72 3.25
C GLU A 40 -8.89 1.78 2.67
N ASN A 41 -7.62 2.19 2.65
CA ASN A 41 -6.52 1.35 2.20
C ASN A 41 -6.33 0.13 3.12
N ILE A 42 -6.51 0.30 4.43
CA ILE A 42 -6.49 -0.84 5.38
C ILE A 42 -7.63 -1.82 5.05
N ALA A 43 -8.86 -1.34 4.88
CA ALA A 43 -10.00 -2.20 4.56
C ALA A 43 -9.82 -2.93 3.22
N PHE A 44 -9.36 -2.20 2.20
CA PHE A 44 -9.08 -2.73 0.86
C PHE A 44 -7.97 -3.80 0.87
N THR A 45 -6.88 -3.52 1.58
CA THR A 45 -5.78 -4.49 1.76
C THR A 45 -6.24 -5.72 2.54
N GLN A 46 -7.06 -5.54 3.58
CA GLN A 46 -7.59 -6.65 4.37
C GLN A 46 -8.43 -7.59 3.51
N GLU A 47 -9.28 -7.05 2.63
CA GLU A 47 -10.09 -7.85 1.72
C GLU A 47 -9.23 -8.68 0.75
N ALA A 48 -8.12 -8.10 0.27
CA ALA A 48 -7.15 -8.81 -0.56
C ALA A 48 -6.44 -9.94 0.21
N VAL A 49 -6.02 -9.66 1.45
CA VAL A 49 -5.38 -10.64 2.34
C VAL A 49 -6.32 -11.80 2.63
N ASP A 50 -7.59 -11.53 2.96
CA ASP A 50 -8.58 -12.56 3.28
C ASP A 50 -8.81 -13.49 2.10
N PHE A 51 -8.87 -12.95 0.88
CA PHE A 51 -8.94 -13.73 -0.34
C PHE A 51 -7.67 -14.59 -0.52
N CYS A 52 -6.48 -13.97 -0.51
CA CYS A 52 -5.21 -14.66 -0.81
C CYS A 52 -4.82 -15.71 0.24
N LYS A 53 -5.25 -15.53 1.49
CA LYS A 53 -5.02 -16.47 2.59
C LYS A 53 -5.57 -17.85 2.29
N SER A 54 -6.70 -17.93 1.61
CA SER A 54 -7.32 -19.21 1.19
C SER A 54 -6.50 -19.94 0.11
N TYR A 55 -5.65 -19.22 -0.61
CA TYR A 55 -4.77 -19.74 -1.67
C TYR A 55 -3.31 -19.91 -1.21
N GLY A 56 -2.98 -19.53 0.04
CA GLY A 56 -1.61 -19.57 0.54
C GLY A 56 -0.66 -18.59 -0.14
N VAL A 57 -1.19 -17.52 -0.75
CA VAL A 57 -0.40 -16.51 -1.46
C VAL A 57 -0.13 -15.31 -0.53
N PRO A 58 1.13 -14.90 -0.32
CA PRO A 58 1.46 -13.70 0.44
C PRO A 58 1.05 -12.43 -0.31
N VAL A 59 0.67 -11.40 0.46
CA VAL A 59 0.25 -10.09 -0.05
C VAL A 59 1.17 -9.00 0.48
N GLU A 60 1.67 -8.17 -0.42
CA GLU A 60 2.37 -6.92 -0.13
C GLU A 60 1.40 -5.74 -0.25
N ALA A 61 1.51 -4.76 0.64
CA ALA A 61 0.63 -3.59 0.65
C ALA A 61 1.45 -2.30 0.73
N GLU A 62 1.09 -1.31 -0.07
CA GLU A 62 1.70 0.02 -0.01
C GLU A 62 0.91 0.93 0.97
N LEU A 63 1.60 1.40 2.02
CA LEU A 63 1.04 2.35 2.98
C LEU A 63 1.53 3.76 2.67
N GLY A 64 0.58 4.60 2.28
CA GLY A 64 0.82 6.00 1.93
C GLY A 64 1.28 6.15 0.48
N ARG A 65 1.01 7.31 -0.11
CA ARG A 65 1.53 7.63 -1.44
C ARG A 65 2.98 8.09 -1.30
N PHE A 66 3.92 7.50 -2.04
CA PHE A 66 5.25 8.07 -2.24
C PHE A 66 5.16 9.38 -3.06
N SER A 67 4.52 10.41 -2.50
CA SER A 67 4.55 11.75 -3.04
C SER A 67 5.84 12.38 -2.58
N ALA A 68 6.83 12.47 -3.47
CA ALA A 68 8.07 13.23 -3.28
C ALA A 68 7.84 14.74 -2.96
N LYS A 69 6.61 15.20 -2.69
CA LYS A 69 6.24 16.62 -2.60
C LYS A 69 5.57 17.08 -1.30
N LYS A 70 5.55 16.31 -0.22
CA LYS A 70 5.11 16.85 1.09
C LYS A 70 5.92 16.33 2.27
N MET A 71 7.22 16.62 2.25
CA MET A 71 7.98 16.80 3.49
C MET A 71 7.91 18.30 3.86
N ILE A 72 6.73 18.76 4.25
CA ILE A 72 6.59 20.04 4.98
C ILE A 72 6.10 19.66 6.36
N MET A 73 7.05 19.53 7.30
CA MET A 73 6.72 19.58 8.71
C MET A 73 5.98 20.89 8.97
N SER A 74 4.78 20.81 9.54
CA SER A 74 4.09 21.99 10.05
C SER A 74 4.90 22.58 11.20
N ALA A 75 5.82 23.49 10.90
CA ALA A 75 6.37 24.40 11.89
C ALA A 75 5.26 25.40 12.23
N LYS A 76 4.62 25.24 13.40
CA LYS A 76 3.72 26.27 13.95
C LYS A 76 4.50 27.60 14.04
N PRO A 77 3.97 28.72 13.54
CA PRO A 77 4.67 29.99 13.63
C PRO A 77 4.75 30.43 15.10
N ILE A 78 5.97 30.65 15.59
CA ILE A 78 6.20 31.31 16.89
C ILE A 78 5.74 32.76 16.75
N ALA A 79 4.62 33.08 17.38
CA ALA A 79 4.10 34.44 17.46
C ALA A 79 5.15 35.35 18.12
N LYS A 80 5.69 36.32 17.35
CA LYS A 80 6.56 37.37 17.89
C LYS A 80 5.74 38.25 18.83
N ARG A 81 5.89 38.02 20.13
CA ARG A 81 5.33 38.82 21.22
C ARG A 81 5.98 40.21 21.18
N ASN A 82 5.22 41.19 20.70
CA ASN A 82 5.55 42.61 20.71
C ASN A 82 5.84 43.07 22.15
N ARG A 83 7.10 43.35 22.49
CA ARG A 83 7.45 44.14 23.68
C ARG A 83 7.49 45.61 23.28
N LYS A 84 6.39 46.32 23.56
CA LYS A 84 6.43 47.77 23.73
C LYS A 84 7.26 48.08 24.98
N ARG A 85 8.39 48.76 24.83
CA ARG A 85 8.91 49.79 25.74
C ARG A 85 9.75 50.74 24.92
#